data_AF-A0A1J5KD41-F1
#
_entry.id   AF-A0A1J5KD41-F1
#
_cell.length_a   1.000
_cell.length_b   1.000
_cell.length_c   1.000
_cell.angle_alpha   90.00
_cell.angle_beta   90.00
_cell.angle_gamma   90.00
#
_symmetry.space_group_name_H-M   'P 1'
#
loop_
_entity.id
_entity.type
_entity.pdbx_description
1 polymer ?
#
loop_
_entity_poly.entity_id
_entity_poly.type
_entity_poly.pdbx_seq_one_letter_code
_entity_poly.pdbx_strand_id
1 'polypeptide(L)'
;MKVFGCITLWGKDFSPAKVEEITNIKFSSKNKNGDFAKKGRYRDEPYDYSSGTIDLCSFNKRDEDYFLVPGEALIFLNKFKKKLESIGVEEFSISVTTAYNSQCNLEIESELMGKLYTLGVSLSISCYEDSE
;
A
#
# COMPACT_ATOMS: atom_id res chain seq x y z
N MET A 1 -18.86 9.23 2.57
CA MET A 1 -17.87 8.51 1.76
C MET A 1 -16.76 8.05 2.70
N LYS A 2 -16.56 6.74 2.83
CA LYS A 2 -15.45 6.19 3.64
C LYS A 2 -14.31 5.86 2.68
N VAL A 3 -13.10 6.28 3.01
CA VAL A 3 -11.92 6.02 2.19
C VAL A 3 -10.88 5.35 3.04
N PHE A 4 -10.36 4.24 2.54
CA PHE A 4 -9.29 3.49 3.14
C PHE A 4 -8.17 3.39 2.11
N GLY A 5 -6.93 3.27 2.57
CA GLY A 5 -5.88 2.90 1.66
C GLY A 5 -4.67 2.32 2.35
N CYS A 6 -3.84 1.68 1.57
CA CYS A 6 -2.63 1.03 2.03
C CYS A 6 -1.52 1.09 0.98
N ILE A 7 -0.29 0.92 1.46
CA ILE A 7 0.88 0.64 0.62
C ILE A 7 1.17 -0.85 0.75
N THR A 8 1.32 -1.55 -0.37
CA THR A 8 1.81 -2.93 -0.38
C THR A 8 3.22 -2.96 -0.96
N LEU A 9 4.11 -3.61 -0.22
CA LEU A 9 5.50 -3.87 -0.58
C LEU A 9 5.67 -5.37 -0.83
N TRP A 10 6.39 -5.71 -1.90
CA TRP A 10 6.60 -7.10 -2.30
C TRP A 10 8.03 -7.32 -2.80
N GLY A 11 8.56 -8.53 -2.60
CA GLY A 11 9.84 -8.96 -3.17
C GLY A 11 10.19 -10.39 -2.76
N LYS A 12 11.03 -11.07 -3.55
CA LYS A 12 11.42 -12.46 -3.30
C LYS A 12 12.33 -12.61 -2.08
N ASP A 13 13.30 -11.69 -1.98
CA ASP A 13 14.31 -11.64 -0.90
C ASP A 13 14.02 -10.52 0.13
N PHE A 14 12.85 -9.88 0.00
CA PHE A 14 12.38 -8.83 0.89
C PHE A 14 12.26 -9.34 2.34
N SER A 15 12.74 -8.53 3.29
CA SER A 15 12.51 -8.73 4.73
C SER A 15 11.60 -7.66 5.34
N PRO A 16 10.33 -8.00 5.68
CA PRO A 16 9.42 -7.07 6.36
C PRO A 16 9.99 -6.47 7.65
N ALA A 17 10.74 -7.26 8.42
CA ALA A 17 11.31 -6.79 9.69
C ALA A 17 12.29 -5.61 9.50
N LYS A 18 13.11 -5.64 8.44
CA LYS A 18 14.07 -4.56 8.13
C LYS A 18 13.35 -3.26 7.75
N VAL A 19 12.20 -3.35 7.07
CA VAL A 19 11.41 -2.16 6.73
C VAL A 19 10.87 -1.50 7.99
N GLU A 20 10.31 -2.28 8.91
CA GLU A 20 9.80 -1.73 10.17
C GLU A 20 10.91 -1.06 10.98
N GLU A 21 12.14 -1.59 10.94
CA GLU A 21 13.30 -1.00 11.60
C GLU A 21 13.74 0.32 10.93
N ILE A 22 13.85 0.36 9.60
CA ILE A 22 14.29 1.54 8.84
C ILE A 22 13.27 2.68 8.92
N THR A 23 11.99 2.34 8.91
CA THR A 23 10.90 3.33 8.78
C THR A 23 10.23 3.66 10.10
N ASN A 24 10.41 2.81 11.12
CA ASN A 24 9.66 2.83 12.38
C ASN A 24 8.13 2.69 12.19
N ILE A 25 7.69 2.14 11.05
CA ILE A 25 6.28 1.90 10.74
C ILE A 25 6.04 0.39 10.80
N LYS A 26 4.97 -0.03 11.48
CA LYS A 26 4.57 -1.43 11.57
C LYS A 26 3.67 -1.80 10.40
N PHE A 27 3.86 -3.01 9.87
CA PHE A 27 2.91 -3.56 8.91
C PHE A 27 1.62 -3.98 9.60
N SER A 28 0.47 -3.66 9.00
CA SER A 28 -0.84 -4.18 9.40
C SER A 28 -1.01 -5.65 9.00
N SER A 29 -0.38 -6.05 7.91
CA SER A 29 -0.30 -7.44 7.45
C SER A 29 1.05 -7.71 6.81
N LYS A 30 1.62 -8.91 7.03
CA LYS A 30 2.87 -9.33 6.40
C LYS A 30 2.97 -10.84 6.30
N ASN A 31 3.74 -11.30 5.33
CA ASN A 31 4.20 -12.68 5.21
C ASN A 31 5.67 -12.71 4.80
N LYS A 32 6.33 -13.82 5.08
CA LYS A 32 7.66 -14.13 4.58
C LYS A 32 7.59 -15.22 3.53
N ASN A 33 8.61 -15.25 2.67
CA ASN A 33 8.87 -16.40 1.80
C ASN A 33 8.96 -17.68 2.65
N GLY A 34 8.22 -18.71 2.24
CA GLY A 34 8.07 -19.99 2.93
C GLY A 34 6.97 -20.05 3.99
N ASP A 35 6.38 -18.91 4.40
CA ASP A 35 5.20 -18.94 5.28
C ASP A 35 4.01 -19.57 4.53
N PHE A 36 3.19 -20.36 5.21
CA PHE A 36 1.98 -20.93 4.62
C PHE A 36 0.84 -19.89 4.56
N ALA A 37 0.23 -19.77 3.39
CA ALA A 37 -0.89 -18.85 3.17
C ALA A 37 -2.15 -19.34 3.90
N LYS A 38 -2.76 -18.44 4.67
CA LYS A 38 -3.96 -18.74 5.48
C LYS A 38 -5.28 -18.52 4.75
N LYS A 39 -5.25 -17.82 3.61
CA LYS A 39 -6.43 -17.38 2.87
C LYS A 39 -6.12 -17.16 1.39
N GLY A 40 -7.18 -17.01 0.59
CA GLY A 40 -7.08 -16.70 -0.84
C GLY A 40 -6.79 -17.92 -1.70
N ARG A 41 -6.42 -17.67 -2.97
CA ARG A 41 -6.24 -18.71 -3.98
C ARG A 41 -5.12 -19.72 -3.66
N TYR A 42 -4.17 -19.33 -2.82
CA TYR A 42 -3.00 -20.13 -2.44
C TYR A 42 -3.11 -20.71 -1.03
N ARG A 43 -4.32 -20.75 -0.44
CA ARG A 43 -4.50 -21.24 0.92
C ARG A 43 -3.87 -22.63 1.08
N ASP A 44 -3.13 -22.80 2.17
CA ASP A 44 -2.40 -24.02 2.53
C ASP A 44 -1.17 -24.32 1.64
N GLU A 45 -0.75 -23.38 0.79
CA GLU A 45 0.52 -23.40 0.04
C GLU A 45 1.53 -22.42 0.65
N PRO A 46 2.85 -22.69 0.57
CA PRO A 46 3.87 -21.74 0.98
C PRO A 46 3.97 -20.55 0.01
N TYR A 47 4.14 -19.34 0.55
CA TYR A 47 4.45 -18.18 -0.27
C TYR A 47 5.83 -18.31 -0.89
N ASP A 48 5.95 -18.01 -2.18
CA ASP A 48 7.22 -17.89 -2.90
C ASP A 48 7.84 -16.49 -2.81
N TYR A 49 7.24 -15.61 -2.01
CA TYR A 49 7.61 -14.21 -1.81
C TYR A 49 7.40 -13.75 -0.37
N SER A 50 7.98 -12.60 -0.04
CA SER A 50 7.61 -11.82 1.15
C SER A 50 6.73 -10.64 0.76
N SER A 51 5.78 -10.26 1.62
CA SER A 51 5.00 -9.03 1.42
C SER A 51 4.65 -8.34 2.74
N GLY A 52 4.33 -7.06 2.66
CA GLY A 52 3.95 -6.23 3.80
C GLY A 52 2.99 -5.13 3.38
N THR A 53 1.96 -4.91 4.19
CA THR A 53 0.93 -3.87 3.98
C THR A 53 1.01 -2.83 5.09
N ILE A 54 1.15 -1.56 4.71
CA ILE A 54 1.12 -0.41 5.61
C ILE A 54 -0.19 0.33 5.39
N ASP A 55 -1.04 0.39 6.41
CA ASP A 55 -2.29 1.14 6.31
C ASP A 55 -1.99 2.64 6.31
N LEU A 56 -2.65 3.41 5.45
CA LEU A 56 -2.36 4.83 5.28
C LEU A 56 -2.74 5.66 6.51
N CYS A 57 -3.69 5.21 7.32
CA CYS A 57 -3.95 5.77 8.65
C CYS A 57 -2.76 5.67 9.63
N SER A 58 -1.73 4.88 9.30
CA SER A 58 -0.48 4.83 10.06
C SER A 58 0.36 6.11 9.90
N PHE A 59 0.14 6.88 8.82
CA PHE A 59 0.86 8.13 8.55
C PHE A 59 0.21 9.33 9.25
N ASN A 60 -1.12 9.35 9.36
CA ASN A 60 -1.86 10.45 9.97
C ASN A 60 -3.06 9.93 10.79
N LYS A 61 -3.08 10.28 12.08
CA LYS A 61 -4.14 9.88 13.04
C LYS A 61 -5.33 10.84 13.09
N ARG A 62 -5.36 11.88 12.24
CA ARG A 62 -6.46 12.85 12.22
C ARG A 62 -7.48 12.42 11.17
N ASP A 63 -8.60 11.93 11.67
CA ASP A 63 -9.64 11.12 11.03
C ASP A 63 -10.52 11.80 9.96
N GLU A 64 -10.11 12.93 9.34
CA GLU A 64 -11.09 13.74 8.59
C GLU A 64 -10.73 14.06 7.13
N ASP A 65 -9.44 13.99 6.73
CA ASP A 65 -9.02 14.34 5.36
C ASP A 65 -8.47 13.14 4.56
N TYR A 66 -9.29 12.08 4.44
CA TYR A 66 -8.96 10.89 3.64
C TYR A 66 -8.89 11.14 2.12
N PHE A 67 -9.07 12.37 1.63
CA PHE A 67 -8.87 12.73 0.23
C PHE A 67 -7.38 12.92 -0.15
N LEU A 68 -6.47 12.99 0.83
CA LEU A 68 -5.02 13.18 0.63
C LEU A 68 -4.20 11.87 0.57
N VAL A 69 -4.88 10.73 0.56
CA VAL A 69 -4.33 9.39 0.82
C VAL A 69 -3.15 8.99 -0.09
N PRO A 70 -3.11 9.30 -1.40
CA PRO A 70 -1.92 9.03 -2.21
C PRO A 70 -0.72 9.92 -1.86
N GLY A 71 -0.94 11.14 -1.36
CA GLY A 71 0.11 12.14 -1.14
C GLY A 71 1.12 11.72 -0.07
N GLU A 72 0.62 11.30 1.10
CA GLU A 72 1.49 10.82 2.19
C GLU A 72 2.23 9.54 1.81
N ALA A 73 1.54 8.64 1.09
CA ALA A 73 2.14 7.43 0.54
C ALA A 73 3.31 7.76 -0.40
N LEU A 74 3.13 8.74 -1.29
CA LEU A 74 4.17 9.19 -2.21
C LEU A 74 5.31 9.89 -1.50
N ILE A 75 5.06 10.67 -0.44
CA ILE A 75 6.12 11.27 0.38
C ILE A 75 6.96 10.16 1.05
N PHE A 76 6.30 9.16 1.63
CA PHE A 76 6.96 8.01 2.23
C PHE A 76 7.80 7.26 1.20
N LEU A 77 7.21 6.90 0.06
CA LEU A 77 7.90 6.16 -1.00
C LEU A 77 9.06 6.98 -1.58
N ASN A 78 8.87 8.27 -1.84
CA ASN A 78 9.95 9.13 -2.32
C ASN A 78 11.13 9.19 -1.31
N LYS A 79 10.85 9.20 -0.02
CA LYS A 79 11.86 9.22 1.04
C LYS A 79 12.62 7.90 1.19
N PHE A 80 11.92 6.77 1.10
CA PHE A 80 12.48 5.47 1.49
C PHE A 80 12.73 4.49 0.34
N LYS A 81 12.14 4.68 -0.85
CA LYS A 81 12.16 3.70 -1.95
C LYS A 81 13.53 3.08 -2.22
N LYS A 82 14.57 3.90 -2.43
CA LYS A 82 15.95 3.37 -2.68
C LYS A 82 16.48 2.49 -1.55
N LYS A 83 16.18 2.84 -0.29
CA LYS A 83 16.57 2.01 0.86
C LYS A 83 15.77 0.72 0.91
N LEU A 84 14.47 0.78 0.62
CA LEU A 84 13.59 -0.38 0.57
C LEU A 84 14.01 -1.35 -0.56
N GLU A 85 14.37 -0.83 -1.73
CA GLU A 85 14.93 -1.61 -2.84
C GLU A 85 16.25 -2.29 -2.45
N SER A 86 17.13 -1.59 -1.74
CA SER A 86 18.41 -2.16 -1.28
C SER A 86 18.26 -3.34 -0.30
N ILE A 87 17.08 -3.54 0.28
CA ILE A 87 16.76 -4.65 1.17
C ILE A 87 15.77 -5.67 0.55
N GLY A 88 15.64 -5.64 -0.77
CA GLY A 88 14.94 -6.66 -1.55
C GLY A 88 13.48 -6.36 -1.88
N VAL A 89 12.98 -5.14 -1.64
CA VAL A 89 11.65 -4.74 -2.15
C VAL A 89 11.75 -4.50 -3.66
N GLU A 90 10.96 -5.24 -4.43
CA GLU A 90 10.95 -5.21 -5.90
C GLU A 90 9.76 -4.41 -6.43
N GLU A 91 8.61 -4.50 -5.75
CA GLU A 91 7.37 -3.85 -6.18
C GLU A 91 6.73 -3.01 -5.06
N PHE A 92 6.13 -1.90 -5.49
CA PHE A 92 5.42 -0.93 -4.66
C PHE A 92 4.06 -0.64 -5.28
N SER A 93 3.00 -0.80 -4.49
CA SER A 93 1.67 -0.40 -4.92
C SER A 93 0.96 0.38 -3.84
N ILE A 94 0.10 1.31 -4.28
CA ILE A 94 -0.85 2.03 -3.43
C ILE A 94 -2.23 1.52 -3.81
N SER A 95 -3.00 1.09 -2.84
CA SER A 95 -4.41 0.73 -3.02
C SER A 95 -5.28 1.68 -2.24
N VAL A 96 -6.32 2.21 -2.88
CA VAL A 96 -7.35 3.06 -2.25
C VAL A 96 -8.69 2.40 -2.47
N THR A 97 -9.47 2.28 -1.40
CA THR A 97 -10.81 1.73 -1.43
C THR A 97 -11.80 2.78 -0.93
N THR A 98 -12.80 3.09 -1.75
CA THR A 98 -13.79 4.15 -1.49
C THR A 98 -15.20 3.57 -1.44
N ALA A 99 -15.88 3.76 -0.30
CA ALA A 99 -17.30 3.49 -0.11
C ALA A 99 -18.12 4.74 -0.45
N TYR A 100 -19.03 4.66 -1.43
CA TYR A 100 -19.82 5.81 -1.93
C TYR A 100 -21.33 5.55 -1.90
N ASN A 101 -22.15 6.59 -1.75
CA ASN A 101 -23.61 6.43 -1.67
C ASN A 101 -24.33 6.77 -3.00
N SER A 102 -23.65 7.39 -3.96
CA SER A 102 -24.24 7.73 -5.27
C SER A 102 -23.21 7.71 -6.39
N GLN A 103 -22.35 8.73 -6.49
CA GLN A 103 -21.32 8.81 -7.53
C GLN A 103 -19.92 8.62 -6.94
N CYS A 104 -19.09 7.81 -7.60
CA CYS A 104 -17.65 7.70 -7.35
C CYS A 104 -16.89 8.34 -8.52
N ASN A 105 -16.92 9.68 -8.59
CA ASN A 105 -16.11 10.39 -9.59
C ASN A 105 -14.66 10.41 -9.12
N LEU A 106 -13.76 9.92 -9.96
CA LEU A 106 -12.33 9.88 -9.69
C LEU A 106 -11.63 10.81 -10.67
N GLU A 107 -10.98 11.83 -10.14
CA GLU A 107 -10.10 12.72 -10.90
C GLU A 107 -8.68 12.56 -10.39
N ILE A 108 -7.74 12.38 -11.32
CA ILE A 108 -6.32 12.27 -11.01
C ILE A 108 -5.60 13.43 -11.69
N GLU A 109 -5.03 14.32 -10.89
CA GLU A 109 -4.24 15.43 -11.40
C GLU A 109 -3.01 14.92 -12.17
N SER A 110 -2.63 15.63 -13.24
CA SER A 110 -1.46 15.25 -14.05
C SER A 110 -0.16 15.22 -13.24
N GLU A 111 -0.02 16.10 -12.25
CA GLU A 111 1.13 16.10 -11.34
C GLU A 111 1.21 14.81 -10.51
N LEU A 112 0.08 14.34 -9.99
CA LEU A 112 0.01 13.09 -9.24
C LEU A 112 0.37 11.89 -10.12
N MET A 113 -0.16 11.86 -11.35
CA MET A 113 0.18 10.83 -12.33
C MET A 113 1.69 10.82 -12.66
N GLY A 114 2.30 12.00 -12.82
CA GLY A 114 3.73 12.14 -13.05
C GLY A 114 4.59 11.62 -11.88
N LYS A 115 4.16 11.85 -10.62
CA LYS A 115 4.83 11.33 -9.43
C LYS A 115 4.76 9.81 -9.34
N LEU A 116 3.59 9.22 -9.60
CA LEU A 116 3.40 7.77 -9.65
C LEU A 116 4.31 7.12 -10.69
N TYR A 117 4.33 7.69 -11.91
CA TYR A 117 5.19 7.23 -12.99
C TYR A 117 6.68 7.31 -12.61
N THR A 118 7.12 8.47 -12.11
CA THR A 118 8.53 8.69 -11.73
C THR A 118 9.00 7.74 -10.63
N LEU A 119 8.12 7.41 -9.68
CA LEU A 119 8.42 6.48 -8.60
C LEU A 119 8.23 5.01 -9.00
N GLY A 120 7.69 4.73 -10.19
CA GLY A 120 7.37 3.35 -10.61
C GLY A 120 6.39 2.67 -9.65
N VAL A 121 5.36 3.41 -9.20
CA VAL A 121 4.37 2.94 -8.25
C VAL A 121 3.02 2.85 -8.94
N SER A 122 2.39 1.68 -8.86
CA SER A 122 1.02 1.48 -9.32
C SER A 122 0.01 1.97 -8.30
N LEU A 123 -1.03 2.68 -8.76
CA LEU A 123 -2.20 3.06 -7.97
C LEU A 123 -3.40 2.18 -8.39
N SER A 124 -3.98 1.48 -7.42
CA SER A 124 -5.25 0.77 -7.57
C SER A 124 -6.34 1.51 -6.83
N ILE A 125 -7.50 1.71 -7.48
CA ILE A 125 -8.68 2.32 -6.86
C ILE A 125 -9.84 1.35 -6.98
N SER A 126 -10.45 1.02 -5.85
CA SER A 126 -11.64 0.19 -5.76
C SER A 126 -12.78 1.03 -5.19
N CYS A 127 -13.85 1.24 -5.97
CA CYS A 127 -15.06 1.87 -5.48
C CYS A 127 -16.11 0.79 -5.20
N TYR A 128 -16.82 0.91 -4.09
CA TYR A 128 -18.02 0.10 -3.80
C TYR A 128 -19.14 0.99 -3.26
N GLU A 129 -20.38 0.65 -3.60
CA GLU A 129 -21.54 1.34 -3.05
C GLU A 129 -21.65 1.01 -1.55
N ASP A 130 -21.69 2.02 -0.68
CA ASP A 130 -21.96 1.86 0.74
C ASP A 130 -23.47 1.63 0.89
N SER A 131 -23.88 0.38 0.69
CA SER A 131 -25.23 -0.07 0.96
C SER A 131 -25.43 -0.15 2.47
N GLU A 132 -25.73 0.98 3.11
CA GLU A 132 -26.61 0.94 4.28
C GLU A 132 -28.01 0.52 3.85
#